data_AF-A0A3B0X498-F1
#
_entry.id   AF-A0A3B0X498-F1
#
_cell.length_a   1.000
_cell.length_b   1.000
_cell.length_c   1.000
_cell.angle_alpha   90.00
_cell.angle_beta   90.00
_cell.angle_gamma   90.00
#
_symmetry.space_group_name_H-M   'P 1'
#
loop_
_entity.id
_entity.type
_entity.pdbx_description
1 polymer ?
#
loop_
_entity_poly.entity_id
_entity_poly.type
_entity_poly.pdbx_seq_one_letter_code
_entity_poly.pdbx_strand_id
1 'polypeptide(L)'
;MDIKEIASLNSNEIYELIGRELSESMELGETEPEEYQDRGKRWIKKYKDQLQKTICGGFVAETILNEKRQWDQVLLIASITDLIATLSIGVSPVVIATLLVKEGIEQLCHSDTE
;
A
#
# COMPACT_ATOMS: atom_id res chain seq x y z
N MET A 1 10.42 9.62 7.07
CA MET A 1 10.63 8.18 7.29
C MET A 1 11.28 7.63 6.04
N ASP A 2 12.38 6.87 6.19
CA ASP A 2 13.05 6.20 5.05
C ASP A 2 12.28 4.94 4.65
N ILE A 3 12.36 4.51 3.38
CA ILE A 3 11.72 3.29 2.86
C ILE A 3 12.09 2.08 3.71
N LYS A 4 13.34 2.00 4.19
CA LYS A 4 13.81 0.90 5.03
C LYS A 4 13.10 0.85 6.38
N GLU A 5 12.81 2.00 6.96
CA GLU A 5 12.08 2.10 8.22
C GLU A 5 10.64 1.63 8.02
N ILE A 6 9.96 2.11 6.97
CA ILE A 6 8.59 1.71 6.65
C ILE A 6 8.51 0.21 6.33
N ALA A 7 9.48 -0.32 5.57
CA ALA A 7 9.53 -1.74 5.21
C ALA A 7 9.72 -2.67 6.42
N SER A 8 10.29 -2.16 7.52
CA SER A 8 10.45 -2.94 8.75
C SER A 8 9.16 -3.11 9.55
N LEU A 9 8.17 -2.23 9.33
CA LEU A 9 6.89 -2.23 10.02
C LEU A 9 6.03 -3.42 9.61
N ASN A 10 5.23 -3.95 10.53
CA ASN A 10 4.19 -4.94 10.25
C ASN A 10 2.95 -4.30 9.60
N SER A 11 2.05 -5.10 9.04
CA SER A 11 0.89 -4.56 8.31
C SER A 11 -0.01 -3.71 9.20
N ASN A 12 -0.18 -4.03 10.48
CA ASN A 12 -0.99 -3.21 11.40
C ASN A 12 -0.34 -1.85 11.65
N GLU A 13 0.98 -1.80 11.83
CA GLU A 13 1.73 -0.53 11.95
C GLU A 13 1.62 0.30 10.67
N ILE A 14 1.61 -0.32 9.49
CA ILE A 14 1.41 0.38 8.23
C ILE A 14 -0.04 0.88 8.10
N TYR A 15 -1.04 0.09 8.51
CA TYR A 15 -2.43 0.56 8.57
C TYR A 15 -2.61 1.74 9.52
N GLU A 16 -1.91 1.74 10.67
CA GLU A 16 -1.89 2.86 11.59
C GLU A 16 -1.30 4.11 10.94
N LEU A 17 -0.16 3.99 10.24
CA LEU A 17 0.45 5.11 9.50
C LEU A 17 -0.50 5.70 8.46
N ILE A 18 -1.16 4.85 7.67
CA ILE A 18 -2.18 5.31 6.70
C ILE A 18 -3.29 6.07 7.44
N GLY A 19 -3.77 5.54 8.56
CA GLY A 19 -4.76 6.19 9.40
C GLY A 19 -4.32 7.56 9.89
N ARG A 20 -3.08 7.69 10.36
CA ARG A 20 -2.51 8.97 10.82
C ARG A 20 -2.42 10.00 9.71
N GLU A 21 -1.86 9.64 8.54
CA GLU A 21 -1.76 10.55 7.39
C GLU A 21 -3.14 11.06 6.91
N LEU A 22 -4.15 10.18 6.92
CA LEU A 22 -5.53 10.58 6.62
C LEU A 22 -6.11 11.52 7.65
N SER A 23 -5.74 11.36 8.91
CA SER A 23 -6.23 12.21 9.99
C SER A 23 -5.61 13.59 9.92
N GLU A 24 -4.30 13.64 9.69
CA GLU A 24 -3.55 14.88 9.49
C GLU A 24 -4.07 15.66 8.27
N SER A 25 -4.28 14.99 7.14
CA SER A 25 -4.78 15.64 5.92
C SER A 25 -6.23 16.12 6.03
N MET A 26 -7.02 15.54 6.93
CA MET A 26 -8.41 15.93 7.20
C MET A 26 -8.56 16.80 8.46
N GLU A 27 -7.46 17.19 9.10
CA GLU A 27 -7.44 17.93 10.38
C GLU A 27 -8.27 17.23 11.49
N LEU A 28 -8.32 15.90 11.45
CA LEU A 28 -8.92 15.09 12.48
C LEU A 28 -7.93 15.00 13.64
N GLY A 29 -8.39 15.32 14.85
CA GLY A 29 -7.57 15.29 16.05
C GLY A 29 -6.96 13.92 16.35
N GLU A 30 -6.07 13.91 17.35
CA GLU A 30 -5.42 12.69 17.81
C GLU A 30 -6.44 11.68 18.34
N THR A 31 -6.17 10.40 18.10
CA THR A 31 -6.98 9.29 18.60
C THR A 31 -6.11 8.08 18.96
N GLU A 32 -6.72 7.03 19.49
CA GLU A 32 -6.05 5.79 19.85
C GLU A 32 -5.51 5.05 18.61
N PRO A 33 -4.38 4.34 18.72
CA PRO A 33 -3.77 3.59 17.63
C PRO A 33 -4.74 2.67 16.87
N GLU A 34 -5.64 2.00 17.57
CA GLU A 34 -6.63 1.09 16.97
C GLU A 34 -7.58 1.82 16.01
N GLU A 35 -7.95 3.06 16.31
CA GLU A 35 -8.83 3.85 15.44
C GLU A 35 -8.12 4.26 14.14
N TYR A 36 -6.82 4.56 14.22
CA TYR A 36 -6.00 4.81 13.03
C TYR A 36 -5.90 3.55 12.17
N GLN A 37 -5.64 2.38 12.78
CA GLN A 37 -5.59 1.13 12.04
C GLN A 37 -6.90 0.83 11.31
N ASP A 38 -8.04 1.01 11.97
CA ASP A 38 -9.35 0.82 11.37
C ASP A 38 -9.62 1.81 10.23
N ARG A 39 -9.16 3.06 10.37
CA ARG A 39 -9.22 4.06 9.30
C ARG A 39 -8.39 3.66 8.10
N GLY A 40 -7.15 3.21 8.31
CA GLY A 40 -6.28 2.71 7.25
C GLY A 40 -6.88 1.52 6.52
N LYS A 41 -7.40 0.52 7.24
CA LYS A 41 -8.07 -0.65 6.65
C LYS A 41 -9.29 -0.26 5.80
N ARG A 42 -10.15 0.63 6.32
CA ARG A 42 -11.33 1.13 5.58
C ARG A 42 -10.91 1.88 4.32
N TRP A 43 -9.85 2.67 4.40
CA TRP A 43 -9.34 3.40 3.25
C TRP A 43 -8.79 2.45 2.18
N ILE A 44 -7.98 1.45 2.56
CA ILE A 44 -7.45 0.46 1.60
C ILE A 44 -8.59 -0.29 0.92
N LYS A 45 -9.62 -0.70 1.67
CA LYS A 45 -10.82 -1.31 1.10
C LYS A 45 -11.53 -0.40 0.10
N LYS A 46 -11.62 0.90 0.39
CA LYS A 46 -12.28 1.89 -0.49
C LYS A 46 -11.51 2.11 -1.80
N TYR A 47 -10.18 2.11 -1.76
CA TYR A 47 -9.33 2.39 -2.91
C TYR A 47 -8.81 1.12 -3.62
N LYS A 48 -9.17 -0.07 -3.13
CA LYS A 48 -8.71 -1.37 -3.66
C LYS A 48 -8.85 -1.46 -5.18
N ASP A 49 -10.02 -1.19 -5.72
CA ASP A 49 -10.30 -1.30 -7.17
C ASP A 49 -9.42 -0.36 -8.01
N GLN A 50 -9.15 0.85 -7.49
CA GLN A 50 -8.29 1.81 -8.18
C GLN A 50 -6.83 1.33 -8.17
N LEU A 51 -6.35 0.86 -7.01
CA LEU A 51 -5.01 0.28 -6.86
C LEU A 51 -4.84 -0.94 -7.78
N GLN A 52 -5.83 -1.83 -7.83
CA GLN A 52 -5.84 -3.00 -8.71
C GLN A 52 -5.72 -2.60 -10.18
N LYS A 53 -6.55 -1.65 -10.65
CA LYS A 53 -6.52 -1.18 -12.05
C LYS A 53 -5.17 -0.58 -12.43
N THR A 54 -4.53 0.14 -11.50
CA THR A 54 -3.23 0.76 -11.73
C THR A 54 -2.08 -0.26 -11.70
N ILE A 55 -2.13 -1.24 -10.79
CA ILE A 55 -1.01 -2.14 -10.54
C ILE A 55 -1.10 -3.41 -11.40
N CYS A 56 -2.24 -4.10 -11.39
CA CYS A 56 -2.35 -5.48 -11.87
C CYS A 56 -2.28 -5.63 -13.39
N GLY A 57 -2.51 -4.55 -14.15
CA GLY A 57 -2.32 -4.52 -15.60
C GLY A 57 -0.96 -3.99 -16.04
N GLY A 58 -0.08 -3.63 -15.11
CA GLY A 58 1.23 -3.05 -15.40
C GLY A 58 2.31 -4.10 -15.60
N PHE A 59 3.31 -3.77 -16.44
CA PHE A 59 4.50 -4.61 -16.67
C PHE A 59 5.19 -5.03 -15.37
N VAL A 60 5.19 -4.18 -14.34
CA VAL A 60 5.75 -4.47 -13.01
C VAL A 60 5.01 -5.62 -12.34
N ALA A 61 3.67 -5.62 -12.34
CA ALA A 61 2.90 -6.72 -11.78
C ALA A 61 3.10 -8.00 -12.59
N GLU A 62 3.10 -7.92 -13.92
CA GLU A 62 3.38 -9.07 -14.79
C GLU A 62 4.75 -9.69 -14.47
N THR A 63 5.78 -8.86 -14.31
CA THR A 63 7.14 -9.29 -13.98
C THR A 63 7.19 -9.94 -12.60
N ILE A 64 6.54 -9.36 -11.59
CA ILE A 64 6.56 -9.89 -10.22
C ILE A 64 5.75 -11.18 -10.09
N LEU A 65 4.60 -11.26 -10.74
CA LEU A 65 3.69 -12.41 -10.65
C LEU A 65 4.18 -13.61 -11.46
N ASN A 66 4.87 -13.39 -12.59
CA ASN A 66 5.33 -14.47 -13.47
C ASN A 66 6.77 -14.91 -13.22
N GLU A 67 7.64 -14.03 -12.71
CA GLU A 67 9.01 -14.41 -12.39
C GLU A 67 9.11 -14.97 -10.97
N LYS A 68 9.48 -16.25 -10.83
CA LYS A 68 9.81 -16.91 -9.55
C LYS A 68 11.15 -16.44 -8.97
N ARG A 69 11.44 -15.15 -9.06
CA ARG A 69 12.66 -14.53 -8.56
C ARG A 69 12.39 -13.86 -7.22
N GLN A 70 13.34 -13.98 -6.29
CA GLN A 70 13.35 -13.12 -5.12
C GLN A 70 13.79 -11.72 -5.54
N TRP A 71 12.83 -10.80 -5.55
CA TRP A 71 13.08 -9.38 -5.80
C TRP A 71 13.50 -8.68 -4.51
N ASP A 72 14.38 -7.69 -4.64
CA ASP A 72 14.70 -6.79 -3.55
C ASP A 72 13.43 -6.02 -3.14
N GLN A 73 13.04 -6.12 -1.86
CA GLN A 73 11.82 -5.49 -1.36
C GLN A 73 11.82 -3.96 -1.56
N VAL A 74 12.97 -3.31 -1.43
CA VAL A 74 13.10 -1.87 -1.64
C VAL A 74 12.85 -1.52 -3.10
N LEU A 75 13.36 -2.34 -4.04
CA LEU A 75 13.11 -2.15 -5.47
C LEU A 75 11.62 -2.36 -5.81
N LEU A 76 10.99 -3.37 -5.22
CA LEU A 76 9.55 -3.61 -5.39
C LEU A 76 8.71 -2.43 -4.87
N ILE A 77 8.99 -1.97 -3.65
CA ILE A 77 8.31 -0.82 -3.05
C ILE A 77 8.49 0.40 -3.94
N ALA A 78 9.71 0.70 -4.38
CA ALA A 78 9.99 1.83 -5.26
C ALA A 78 9.24 1.74 -6.59
N SER A 79 9.19 0.55 -7.20
CA SER A 79 8.49 0.33 -8.48
C SER A 79 6.98 0.51 -8.38
N ILE A 80 6.37 0.00 -7.30
CA ILE A 80 4.93 0.21 -7.04
C ILE A 80 4.67 1.67 -6.68
N THR A 81 5.54 2.30 -5.89
CA THR A 81 5.44 3.71 -5.53
C THR A 81 5.36 4.59 -6.77
N ASP A 82 6.25 4.36 -7.74
CA ASP A 82 6.27 5.10 -9.01
C ASP A 82 4.95 4.92 -9.80
N LEU A 83 4.43 3.70 -9.86
CA LEU A 83 3.15 3.42 -10.53
C LEU A 83 1.97 4.17 -9.90
N ILE A 84 1.90 4.19 -8.56
CA ILE A 84 0.78 4.81 -7.84
C ILE A 84 1.02 6.27 -7.47
N ALA A 85 2.20 6.84 -7.74
CA ALA A 85 2.52 8.23 -7.43
C ALA A 85 1.58 9.24 -8.12
N THR A 86 0.99 8.84 -9.25
CA THR A 86 -0.01 9.64 -9.99
C THR A 86 -1.40 9.60 -9.37
N LEU A 87 -1.66 8.65 -8.46
CA LEU A 87 -2.93 8.52 -7.77
C LEU A 87 -2.99 9.54 -6.63
N SER A 88 -3.74 10.63 -6.83
CA SER A 88 -3.99 11.62 -5.77
C SER A 88 -4.99 11.09 -4.74
N ILE A 89 -4.50 10.24 -3.83
CA ILE A 89 -5.35 9.46 -2.90
C ILE A 89 -5.21 9.89 -1.42
N GLY A 90 -4.42 10.93 -1.13
CA GLY A 90 -4.35 11.56 0.20
C GLY A 90 -3.52 10.78 1.22
N VAL A 91 -2.79 9.77 0.78
CA VAL A 91 -1.87 8.95 1.56
C VAL A 91 -0.58 8.84 0.76
N SER A 92 0.54 8.80 1.45
CA SER A 92 1.86 8.67 0.87
C SER A 92 1.96 7.40 0.01
N PRO A 93 2.28 7.53 -1.29
CA PRO A 93 2.42 6.39 -2.21
C PRO A 93 3.36 5.30 -1.70
N VAL A 94 4.43 5.69 -1.00
CA VAL A 94 5.42 4.74 -0.48
C VAL A 94 4.85 3.86 0.63
N VAL A 95 4.00 4.41 1.51
CA VAL A 95 3.37 3.67 2.62
C VAL A 95 2.42 2.61 2.06
N ILE A 96 1.63 2.98 1.04
CA ILE A 96 0.73 2.05 0.35
C ILE A 96 1.54 0.96 -0.35
N ALA A 97 2.59 1.33 -1.09
CA ALA A 97 3.45 0.38 -1.77
C ALA A 97 4.07 -0.63 -0.79
N THR A 98 4.52 -0.18 0.39
CA THR A 98 5.02 -1.08 1.42
C THR A 98 3.95 -2.05 1.93
N LEU A 99 2.72 -1.59 2.17
CA LEU A 99 1.62 -2.47 2.56
C LEU A 99 1.39 -3.56 1.50
N LEU A 100 1.31 -3.17 0.23
CA LEU A 100 1.03 -4.08 -0.88
C LEU A 100 2.15 -5.12 -1.09
N VAL A 101 3.41 -4.73 -0.92
CA VAL A 101 4.53 -5.68 -0.95
C VAL A 101 4.47 -6.65 0.22
N LYS A 102 4.07 -6.17 1.41
CA LYS A 102 4.01 -6.98 2.63
C LYS A 102 2.84 -7.96 2.66
N GLU A 103 1.68 -7.55 2.17
CA GLU A 103 0.51 -8.45 2.01
C GLU A 103 0.64 -9.35 0.78
N GLY A 104 1.45 -8.92 -0.19
CA GLY A 104 1.68 -9.63 -1.44
C GLY A 104 0.79 -9.10 -2.55
N ILE A 105 1.43 -8.70 -3.65
CA ILE A 105 0.76 -8.17 -4.85
C ILE A 105 -0.22 -9.20 -5.43
N GLU A 106 0.08 -10.49 -5.27
CA GLU A 106 -0.82 -11.58 -5.64
C GLU A 106 -2.20 -11.45 -4.99
N GLN A 107 -2.26 -11.08 -3.71
CA GLN A 107 -3.54 -10.89 -3.01
C GLN A 107 -4.34 -9.73 -3.61
N LEU A 108 -3.65 -8.66 -4.02
CA LEU A 108 -4.30 -7.55 -4.72
C LEU A 108 -4.83 -8.00 -6.08
N CYS A 109 -4.03 -8.72 -6.87
CA CYS A 109 -4.30 -8.97 -8.29
C CYS A 109 -5.07 -10.25 -8.62
N HIS A 110 -5.19 -11.22 -7.69
CA HIS A 110 -5.99 -12.43 -7.88
C HIS A 110 -7.38 -12.37 -7.21
N SER A 111 -7.78 -11.18 -6.74
CA SER A 111 -9.07 -10.96 -6.06
C SER A 111 -10.30 -10.86 -6.98
N ASP A 112 -10.31 -11.52 -8.14
CA ASP A 112 -11.48 -11.64 -9.03
C ASP A 112 -11.59 -13.07 -9.60
N THR A 113 -12.08 -13.99 -8.76
CA THR A 113 -12.86 -15.17 -9.19
C THR A 113 -13.85 -15.52 -8.08
N GLU A 114 -14.92 -14.72 -7.95
CA GLU A 114 -16.24 -15.16 -7.50
C GLU A 114 -17.32 -14.43 -8.31
#